data_AF-A0A196SNY6-F1
#
_entry.id   AF-A0A196SNY6-F1
#
_cell.length_a   1.000
_cell.length_b   1.000
_cell.length_c   1.000
_cell.angle_alpha   90.00
_cell.angle_beta   90.00
_cell.angle_gamma   90.00
#
_symmetry.space_group_name_H-M   'P 1'
#
loop_
_entity.id
_entity.type
_entity.pdbx_description
1 polymer ?
#
loop_
_entity_poly.entity_id
_entity_poly.type
_entity_poly.pdbx_seq_one_letter_code
_entity_poly.pdbx_strand_id
1 'polypeptide(L)'
;MDNDSVLAMTFSSIFSLLLIVFVVGSHVLPNTPSAEKPKIRFDSNGELKIMQITDSHFDDDLRDSLLTQFCLKTVLDQEKPDFVVFTGDMVTGYNWDKRQGWFKRQWLKFTKTVRERDIPYAYVLGNHDVEADLTREEIVRLDMTNRLSLTELGPEGPFNSTNYVLPVYSSKDPSRVAMNLWFFDSGNRGCMGDPSKGFGCIEPPVVEWYRRRSDELEKEQGARLPAMAFFHIPPQEFMEGWEHYNTTGHKMQVTSCSGVNTGIVDAFLEKGNVVALFVGHDHPNDFSVDYRGLYMAYGRKSGYGGYGIPRWIRKGARVLKLKEQPFSFETYISREDGVREVLVDMHWTNGTQSVCNAG
;
A
#
# COMPACT_ATOMS: atom_id res chain seq x y z
N MET A 1 -59.36 35.84 60.83
CA MET A 1 -60.30 34.76 61.20
C MET A 1 -61.04 34.39 59.94
N ASP A 2 -60.86 33.13 59.55
CA ASP A 2 -61.56 32.29 58.59
C ASP A 2 -61.74 32.65 57.11
N ASN A 3 -61.47 31.59 56.33
CA ASN A 3 -61.66 31.36 54.91
C ASN A 3 -63.14 31.26 54.54
N ASP A 4 -63.45 31.57 53.27
CA ASP A 4 -64.44 30.89 52.40
C ASP A 4 -64.21 31.40 50.96
N SER A 5 -63.64 30.62 50.04
CA SER A 5 -64.27 29.65 49.13
C SER A 5 -64.83 30.26 47.81
N VAL A 6 -64.22 29.83 46.68
CA VAL A 6 -64.89 29.26 45.47
C VAL A 6 -65.23 30.12 44.22
N LEU A 7 -64.57 29.72 43.11
CA LEU A 7 -64.92 29.57 41.66
C LEU A 7 -65.12 30.71 40.64
N ALA A 8 -64.44 30.47 39.50
CA ALA A 8 -64.83 30.53 38.07
C ALA A 8 -65.05 31.91 37.40
N MET A 9 -64.11 32.35 36.54
CA MET A 9 -64.02 32.16 35.08
C MET A 9 -64.95 33.06 34.24
N THR A 10 -64.35 33.92 33.40
CA THR A 10 -64.68 34.03 31.95
C THR A 10 -63.52 34.64 31.17
N PHE A 11 -63.21 34.04 30.02
CA PHE A 11 -62.23 34.42 29.00
C PHE A 11 -62.69 35.61 28.13
N SER A 12 -61.75 36.40 27.58
CA SER A 12 -61.74 36.70 26.14
C SER A 12 -60.39 37.25 25.66
N SER A 13 -59.93 36.62 24.58
CA SER A 13 -58.79 36.81 23.69
C SER A 13 -58.38 38.25 23.32
N ILE A 14 -57.09 38.44 22.99
CA ILE A 14 -56.60 39.06 21.73
C ILE A 14 -55.14 38.59 21.48
N PHE A 15 -54.90 38.09 20.27
CA PHE A 15 -53.61 37.71 19.70
C PHE A 15 -52.76 38.94 19.38
N SER A 16 -51.45 38.90 19.64
CA SER A 16 -50.47 39.82 19.02
C SER A 16 -49.22 39.06 18.63
N LEU A 17 -48.91 39.15 17.34
CA LEU A 17 -47.87 38.46 16.60
C LEU A 17 -46.51 39.13 16.90
N LEU A 18 -45.59 38.43 17.57
CA LEU A 18 -44.22 38.91 17.78
C LEU A 18 -43.32 38.37 16.66
N LEU A 19 -42.83 39.30 15.83
CA LEU A 19 -41.86 39.04 14.77
C LEU A 19 -40.48 38.82 15.41
N ILE A 20 -40.00 37.57 15.45
CA ILE A 20 -38.64 37.26 15.88
C ILE A 20 -37.72 37.40 14.67
N VAL A 21 -36.90 38.45 14.66
CA VAL A 21 -35.81 38.62 13.70
C VAL A 21 -34.67 37.68 14.12
N PHE A 22 -34.51 36.56 13.41
CA PHE A 22 -33.31 35.73 13.51
C PHE A 22 -32.16 36.42 12.77
N VAL A 23 -31.24 37.03 13.51
CA VAL A 23 -29.92 37.38 12.98
C VAL A 23 -29.17 36.06 12.80
N VAL A 24 -29.12 35.55 11.57
CA VAL A 24 -28.25 34.44 11.20
C VAL A 24 -26.81 34.98 11.23
N GLY A 25 -26.17 34.89 12.39
CA GLY A 25 -24.73 35.04 12.48
C GLY A 25 -24.09 33.93 11.66
N SER A 26 -23.40 34.29 10.58
CA SER A 26 -22.54 33.39 9.83
C SER A 26 -21.45 32.89 10.76
N HIS A 27 -21.69 31.79 11.47
CA HIS A 27 -20.62 31.06 12.13
C HIS A 27 -19.77 30.45 11.01
N VAL A 28 -18.76 31.20 10.60
CA VAL A 28 -17.59 30.66 9.92
C VAL A 28 -17.00 29.66 10.91
N LEU A 29 -17.28 28.39 10.71
CA LEU A 29 -16.59 27.31 11.41
C LEU A 29 -15.10 27.57 11.20
N PRO A 30 -14.27 27.63 12.26
CA PRO A 30 -12.85 27.79 12.08
C PRO A 30 -12.37 26.64 11.18
N ASN A 31 -11.71 26.99 10.07
CA ASN A 31 -10.96 26.03 9.26
C ASN A 31 -9.98 25.33 10.19
N THR A 32 -10.34 24.13 10.66
CA THR A 32 -9.40 23.26 11.35
C THR A 32 -8.24 23.07 10.37
N PRO A 33 -6.98 23.40 10.75
CA PRO A 33 -5.85 23.08 9.92
C PRO A 33 -5.94 21.59 9.57
N SER A 34 -5.84 21.25 8.28
CA SER A 34 -5.66 19.86 7.88
C SER A 34 -4.52 19.31 8.72
N ALA A 35 -4.80 18.29 9.55
CA ALA A 35 -3.78 17.69 10.39
C ALA A 35 -2.56 17.34 9.51
N GLU A 36 -1.36 17.72 9.95
CA GLU A 36 -0.12 17.43 9.22
C GLU A 36 -0.04 15.91 9.01
N LYS A 37 0.28 15.48 7.78
CA LYS A 37 0.45 14.05 7.48
C LYS A 37 1.58 13.48 8.35
N PRO A 38 1.48 12.21 8.78
CA PRO A 38 2.52 11.58 9.57
C PRO A 38 3.85 11.50 8.81
N LYS A 39 4.96 11.48 9.55
CA LYS A 39 6.30 11.29 8.98
C LYS A 39 6.83 9.93 9.39
N ILE A 40 7.40 9.20 8.44
CA ILE A 40 8.05 7.90 8.70
C ILE A 40 9.41 8.19 9.33
N ARG A 41 9.72 7.57 10.46
CA ARG A 41 10.99 7.77 11.15
C ARG A 41 11.42 6.51 11.87
N PHE A 42 12.73 6.33 12.02
CA PHE A 42 13.24 5.39 13.01
C PHE A 42 12.83 5.83 14.41
N ASP A 43 12.50 4.85 15.26
CA ASP A 43 12.16 5.05 16.66
C ASP A 43 13.39 5.47 17.49
N SER A 44 13.22 5.68 18.79
CA SER A 44 14.35 6.07 19.67
C SER A 44 15.45 5.01 19.78
N ASN A 45 15.19 3.76 19.39
CA ASN A 45 16.15 2.66 19.35
C ASN A 45 16.85 2.56 17.99
N GLY A 46 16.49 3.41 17.02
CA GLY A 46 16.98 3.32 15.65
C GLY A 46 16.34 2.17 14.88
N GLU A 47 15.15 1.71 15.26
CA GLU A 47 14.40 0.64 14.60
C GLU A 47 13.20 1.20 13.82
N LEU A 48 12.86 0.54 12.71
CA LEU A 48 11.65 0.81 11.94
C LEU A 48 11.05 -0.51 11.47
N LYS A 49 9.76 -0.71 11.67
CA LYS A 49 9.03 -1.88 11.20
C LYS A 49 8.04 -1.52 10.10
N ILE A 50 8.28 -2.07 8.92
CA ILE A 50 7.41 -1.92 7.76
C ILE A 50 6.67 -3.24 7.52
N MET A 51 5.36 -3.19 7.31
CA MET A 51 4.58 -4.35 6.90
C MET A 51 4.11 -4.20 5.45
N GLN A 52 4.49 -5.14 4.61
CA GLN A 52 3.97 -5.26 3.24
C GLN A 52 2.70 -6.10 3.26
N ILE A 53 1.59 -5.49 2.83
CA ILE A 53 0.30 -6.14 2.59
C ILE A 53 0.07 -6.15 1.08
N THR A 54 -0.22 -7.33 0.52
CA THR A 54 -0.33 -7.51 -0.93
C THR A 54 -1.52 -8.38 -1.28
N ASP A 55 -2.11 -8.15 -2.47
CA ASP A 55 -3.09 -9.03 -3.08
C ASP A 55 -4.24 -9.39 -2.11
N SER A 56 -4.80 -8.37 -1.45
CA SER A 56 -5.95 -8.58 -0.57
C SER A 56 -7.19 -8.98 -1.36
N HIS A 57 -7.31 -8.46 -2.58
CA HIS A 57 -8.48 -8.59 -3.45
C HIS A 57 -9.79 -8.39 -2.68
N PHE A 58 -9.85 -7.30 -1.94
CA PHE A 58 -10.99 -6.99 -1.10
C PHE A 58 -12.17 -6.66 -2.01
N ASP A 59 -13.10 -7.61 -2.15
CA ASP A 59 -14.33 -7.48 -2.90
C ASP A 59 -15.53 -7.94 -2.05
N ASP A 60 -16.72 -7.44 -2.39
CA ASP A 60 -17.92 -7.42 -1.53
C ASP A 60 -18.57 -8.80 -1.29
N ASP A 61 -17.85 -9.92 -1.49
CA ASP A 61 -18.24 -11.20 -0.89
C ASP A 61 -17.99 -11.14 0.62
N LEU A 62 -19.06 -11.32 1.39
CA LEU A 62 -19.03 -11.12 2.84
C LEU A 62 -18.01 -12.04 3.52
N ARG A 63 -17.88 -13.28 3.05
CA ARG A 63 -16.99 -14.26 3.69
C ARG A 63 -15.53 -13.88 3.46
N ASP A 64 -15.14 -13.60 2.22
CA ASP A 64 -13.75 -13.30 1.89
C ASP A 64 -13.32 -11.95 2.45
N SER A 65 -14.21 -10.95 2.45
CA SER A 65 -14.00 -9.69 3.15
C SER A 65 -13.77 -9.87 4.66
N LEU A 66 -14.58 -10.69 5.34
CA LEU A 66 -14.44 -10.94 6.78
C LEU A 66 -13.15 -11.69 7.12
N LEU A 67 -12.79 -12.70 6.32
CA LEU A 67 -11.55 -13.46 6.52
C LEU A 67 -10.30 -12.60 6.23
N THR A 68 -10.37 -11.74 5.21
CA THR A 68 -9.30 -10.75 4.93
C THR A 68 -9.13 -9.80 6.12
N GLN A 69 -10.22 -9.24 6.66
CA GLN A 69 -10.14 -8.39 7.84
C GLN A 69 -9.62 -9.12 9.07
N PHE A 70 -9.99 -10.40 9.25
CA PHE A 70 -9.42 -11.23 10.31
C PHE A 70 -7.91 -11.39 10.16
N CYS A 71 -7.43 -11.76 8.96
CA CYS A 71 -6.00 -11.87 8.67
C CYS A 71 -5.26 -10.56 8.98
N LEU A 72 -5.73 -9.45 8.41
CA LEU A 72 -5.13 -8.13 8.60
C LEU A 72 -5.12 -7.72 10.07
N LYS A 73 -6.23 -7.92 10.79
CA LYS A 73 -6.32 -7.66 12.22
C LYS A 73 -5.24 -8.43 12.99
N THR A 74 -5.14 -9.73 12.74
CA THR A 74 -4.18 -10.60 13.43
C THR A 74 -2.75 -10.15 13.21
N VAL A 75 -2.33 -9.96 11.95
CA VAL A 75 -0.94 -9.60 11.65
C VAL A 75 -0.60 -8.20 12.14
N LEU A 76 -1.51 -7.22 12.02
CA LEU A 76 -1.31 -5.86 12.52
C LEU A 76 -1.23 -5.81 14.05
N ASP A 77 -2.07 -6.56 14.76
CA ASP A 77 -2.06 -6.62 16.23
C ASP A 77 -0.82 -7.33 16.77
N GLN A 78 -0.37 -8.38 16.08
CA GLN A 78 0.84 -9.13 16.42
C GLN A 78 2.11 -8.32 16.20
N GLU A 79 2.21 -7.66 15.05
CA GLU A 79 3.46 -7.03 14.63
C GLU A 79 3.56 -5.57 15.02
N LYS A 80 2.44 -4.85 15.13
CA LYS A 80 2.41 -3.40 15.43
C LYS A 80 3.41 -2.64 14.55
N PRO A 81 3.27 -2.68 13.21
CA PRO A 81 4.19 -2.00 12.32
C PRO A 81 4.08 -0.48 12.49
N ASP A 82 5.20 0.22 12.31
CA ASP A 82 5.26 1.68 12.29
C ASP A 82 4.70 2.24 10.97
N PHE A 83 4.77 1.43 9.91
CA PHE A 83 4.33 1.80 8.57
C PHE A 83 3.83 0.59 7.78
N VAL A 84 2.80 0.79 6.97
CA VAL A 84 2.28 -0.23 6.05
C VAL A 84 2.55 0.17 4.59
N VAL A 85 2.96 -0.80 3.77
CA VAL A 85 2.99 -0.64 2.32
C VAL A 85 1.99 -1.60 1.69
N PHE A 86 1.04 -1.05 0.94
CA PHE A 86 0.12 -1.79 0.10
C PHE A 86 0.73 -1.98 -1.29
N THR A 87 1.05 -3.22 -1.68
CA THR A 87 1.74 -3.52 -2.96
C THR A 87 0.81 -3.99 -4.09
N GLY A 88 -0.35 -3.35 -4.23
CA GLY A 88 -1.28 -3.56 -5.35
C GLY A 88 -2.29 -4.68 -5.15
N ASP A 89 -3.40 -4.57 -5.87
CA ASP A 89 -4.57 -5.46 -5.85
C ASP A 89 -5.20 -5.55 -4.45
N MET A 90 -5.44 -4.36 -3.89
CA MET A 90 -6.03 -4.21 -2.58
C MET A 90 -7.55 -4.35 -2.64
N VAL A 91 -8.20 -3.67 -3.60
CA VAL A 91 -9.64 -3.71 -3.84
C VAL A 91 -9.86 -3.99 -5.31
N THR A 92 -10.46 -5.14 -5.64
CA THR A 92 -10.72 -5.53 -7.04
C THR A 92 -12.14 -5.23 -7.47
N GLY A 93 -12.39 -5.15 -8.77
CA GLY A 93 -13.70 -4.83 -9.33
C GLY A 93 -14.61 -6.03 -9.55
N TYR A 94 -14.25 -7.23 -9.09
CA TYR A 94 -14.97 -8.48 -9.39
C TYR A 94 -16.46 -8.43 -9.00
N ASN A 95 -16.78 -7.79 -7.88
CA ASN A 95 -18.14 -7.64 -7.36
C ASN A 95 -18.71 -6.22 -7.57
N TRP A 96 -18.20 -5.46 -8.55
CA TRP A 96 -18.70 -4.11 -8.82
C TRP A 96 -20.15 -4.13 -9.34
N ASP A 97 -21.06 -3.56 -8.55
CA ASP A 97 -22.51 -3.46 -8.82
C ASP A 97 -22.90 -2.42 -9.89
N LYS A 98 -21.92 -1.87 -10.62
CA LYS A 98 -22.07 -0.80 -11.61
C LYS A 98 -22.59 0.53 -11.04
N ARG A 99 -22.59 0.71 -9.71
CA ARG A 99 -22.96 1.98 -9.07
C ARG A 99 -21.72 2.83 -8.83
N GLN A 100 -21.88 4.14 -8.97
CA GLN A 100 -20.86 5.11 -8.62
C GLN A 100 -20.55 5.09 -7.11
N GLY A 101 -19.30 5.40 -6.77
CA GLY A 101 -18.75 5.36 -5.42
C GLY A 101 -18.52 3.95 -4.89
N TRP A 102 -18.55 2.91 -5.73
CA TRP A 102 -18.36 1.54 -5.27
C TRP A 102 -16.95 1.34 -4.72
N PHE A 103 -15.94 1.71 -5.48
CA PHE A 103 -14.53 1.60 -5.06
C PHE A 103 -14.32 2.36 -3.75
N LYS A 104 -14.84 3.58 -3.64
CA LYS A 104 -14.77 4.38 -2.41
C LYS A 104 -15.36 3.66 -1.20
N ARG A 105 -16.51 2.99 -1.33
CA ARG A 105 -17.10 2.22 -0.23
C ARG A 105 -16.18 1.07 0.18
N GLN A 106 -15.63 0.32 -0.77
CA GLN A 106 -14.74 -0.80 -0.47
C GLN A 106 -13.40 -0.34 0.10
N TRP A 107 -12.79 0.71 -0.46
CA TRP A 107 -11.56 1.30 0.03
C TRP A 107 -11.68 1.75 1.49
N LEU A 108 -12.79 2.38 1.86
CA LEU A 108 -13.07 2.78 3.24
C LEU A 108 -13.24 1.57 4.18
N LYS A 109 -13.84 0.46 3.72
CA LYS A 109 -13.93 -0.78 4.50
C LYS A 109 -12.56 -1.45 4.66
N PHE A 110 -11.80 -1.58 3.57
CA PHE A 110 -10.48 -2.19 3.56
C PHE A 110 -9.50 -1.45 4.48
N THR A 111 -9.36 -0.14 4.28
CA THR A 111 -8.43 0.70 5.08
C THR A 111 -8.87 0.89 6.53
N LYS A 112 -10.08 0.45 6.92
CA LYS A 112 -10.57 0.58 8.29
C LYS A 112 -9.59 0.00 9.32
N THR A 113 -9.03 -1.18 9.05
CA THR A 113 -8.18 -1.88 10.01
C THR A 113 -6.87 -1.15 10.30
N VAL A 114 -6.24 -0.52 9.29
CA VAL A 114 -5.06 0.32 9.51
C VAL A 114 -5.43 1.67 10.14
N ARG A 115 -6.58 2.25 9.76
CA ARG A 115 -7.06 3.53 10.29
C ARG A 115 -7.42 3.48 11.76
N GLU A 116 -8.06 2.42 12.22
CA GLU A 116 -8.41 2.23 13.64
C GLU A 116 -7.17 2.05 14.54
N ARG A 117 -6.03 1.67 13.95
CA ARG A 117 -4.74 1.53 14.65
C ARG A 117 -3.84 2.75 14.51
N ASP A 118 -4.29 3.78 13.80
CA ASP A 118 -3.52 4.99 13.51
C ASP A 118 -2.19 4.73 12.79
N ILE A 119 -2.12 3.67 11.97
CA ILE A 119 -0.89 3.28 11.28
C ILE A 119 -0.82 4.00 9.93
N PRO A 120 0.22 4.81 9.68
CA PRO A 120 0.44 5.42 8.37
C PRO A 120 0.74 4.37 7.31
N TYR A 121 0.35 4.64 6.06
CA TYR A 121 0.59 3.72 4.96
C TYR A 121 0.89 4.42 3.64
N ALA A 122 1.46 3.67 2.70
CA ALA A 122 1.59 4.05 1.29
C ALA A 122 1.04 2.94 0.40
N TYR A 123 0.70 3.31 -0.84
CA TYR A 123 0.03 2.43 -1.79
C TYR A 123 0.64 2.53 -3.18
N VAL A 124 0.89 1.37 -3.80
CA VAL A 124 1.10 1.22 -5.24
C VAL A 124 -0.03 0.41 -5.83
N LEU A 125 -0.49 0.81 -7.01
CA LEU A 125 -1.61 0.16 -7.69
C LEU A 125 -1.17 -1.13 -8.39
N GLY A 126 -2.00 -2.15 -8.33
CA GLY A 126 -1.91 -3.36 -9.14
C GLY A 126 -2.80 -3.33 -10.38
N ASN A 127 -2.87 -4.44 -11.10
CA ASN A 127 -3.63 -4.55 -12.34
C ASN A 127 -5.14 -4.68 -12.10
N HIS A 128 -5.58 -5.23 -10.96
CA HIS A 128 -6.98 -5.41 -10.65
C HIS A 128 -7.62 -4.19 -9.94
N ASP A 129 -6.84 -3.25 -9.44
CA ASP A 129 -7.38 -2.08 -8.72
C ASP A 129 -8.28 -1.19 -9.58
N VAL A 130 -8.12 -1.20 -10.92
CA VAL A 130 -8.88 -0.37 -11.88
C VAL A 130 -10.02 -1.08 -12.60
N GLU A 131 -10.60 -2.09 -11.98
CA GLU A 131 -11.70 -2.87 -12.57
C GLU A 131 -13.10 -2.33 -12.23
N ALA A 132 -13.19 -1.36 -11.31
CA ALA A 132 -14.44 -0.79 -10.83
C ALA A 132 -14.76 0.57 -11.49
N ASP A 133 -15.25 1.53 -10.71
CA ASP A 133 -15.79 2.81 -11.16
C ASP A 133 -14.78 3.99 -11.16
N LEU A 134 -13.51 3.75 -10.85
CA LEU A 134 -12.47 4.79 -10.79
C LEU A 134 -11.25 4.41 -11.65
N THR A 135 -10.64 5.42 -12.27
CA THR A 135 -9.34 5.32 -12.94
C THR A 135 -8.19 5.21 -11.93
N ARG A 136 -6.98 4.84 -12.38
CA ARG A 136 -5.76 4.78 -11.54
C ARG A 136 -5.56 6.09 -10.77
N GLU A 137 -5.63 7.21 -11.47
CA GLU A 137 -5.40 8.53 -10.89
C GLU A 137 -6.49 8.88 -9.87
N GLU A 138 -7.76 8.60 -10.18
CA GLU A 138 -8.86 8.84 -9.26
C GLU A 138 -8.77 8.00 -7.98
N ILE A 139 -8.27 6.75 -8.08
CA ILE A 139 -7.99 5.91 -6.91
C ILE A 139 -6.91 6.53 -6.04
N VAL A 140 -5.79 6.98 -6.62
CA VAL A 140 -4.73 7.64 -5.86
C VAL A 140 -5.23 8.92 -5.21
N ARG A 141 -5.95 9.76 -5.96
CA ARG A 141 -6.53 11.01 -5.43
C ARG A 141 -7.52 10.73 -4.29
N LEU A 142 -8.33 9.67 -4.40
CA LEU A 142 -9.19 9.24 -3.32
C LEU A 142 -8.37 8.79 -2.10
N ASP A 143 -7.35 7.97 -2.28
CA ASP A 143 -6.51 7.48 -1.19
C ASP A 143 -5.81 8.63 -0.45
N MET A 144 -5.29 9.61 -1.19
CA MET A 144 -4.64 10.81 -0.66
C MET A 144 -5.54 11.64 0.27
N THR A 145 -6.88 11.48 0.20
CA THR A 145 -7.81 12.13 1.14
C THR A 145 -7.76 11.53 2.54
N ASN A 146 -7.18 10.35 2.71
CA ASN A 146 -6.98 9.74 4.02
C ASN A 146 -5.76 10.38 4.71
N ARG A 147 -5.95 10.88 5.94
CA ARG A 147 -4.88 11.52 6.74
C ARG A 147 -3.68 10.61 7.02
N LEU A 148 -3.88 9.29 6.97
CA LEU A 148 -2.83 8.28 7.18
C LEU A 148 -2.15 7.84 5.89
N SER A 149 -2.71 8.18 4.73
CA SER A 149 -2.09 7.88 3.44
C SER A 149 -0.96 8.86 3.16
N LEU A 150 0.23 8.31 2.97
CA LEU A 150 1.42 8.98 2.44
C LEU A 150 1.59 8.72 0.94
N THR A 151 0.60 8.12 0.28
CA THR A 151 0.61 7.94 -1.17
C THR A 151 0.67 9.29 -1.87
N GLU A 152 1.46 9.40 -2.92
CA GLU A 152 1.56 10.57 -3.78
C GLU A 152 1.30 10.20 -5.24
N LEU A 153 0.87 11.19 -6.02
CA LEU A 153 0.85 11.05 -7.47
C LEU A 153 2.28 11.13 -8.01
N GLY A 154 2.52 10.39 -9.08
CA GLY A 154 3.76 10.51 -9.83
C GLY A 154 3.90 11.81 -10.63
N PRO A 155 5.05 12.00 -11.29
CA PRO A 155 5.26 13.14 -12.18
C PRO A 155 4.19 13.21 -13.26
N GLU A 156 3.78 14.42 -13.65
CA GLU A 156 2.80 14.62 -14.71
C GLU A 156 3.22 13.94 -16.02
N GLY A 157 2.30 13.22 -16.65
CA GLY A 157 2.53 12.54 -17.92
C GLY A 157 1.58 11.36 -18.15
N PRO A 158 1.71 10.65 -19.28
CA PRO A 158 0.91 9.46 -19.58
C PRO A 158 1.30 8.25 -18.70
N PHE A 159 2.31 8.42 -17.85
CA PHE A 159 2.85 7.38 -17.00
C PHE A 159 1.97 7.25 -15.76
N ASN A 160 1.34 6.09 -15.60
CA ASN A 160 1.09 5.37 -14.35
C ASN A 160 1.13 6.21 -13.02
N SER A 161 0.08 6.13 -12.21
CA SER A 161 -0.26 7.12 -11.18
C SER A 161 0.56 7.07 -9.88
N THR A 162 1.07 5.91 -9.42
CA THR A 162 1.80 5.78 -8.14
C THR A 162 3.33 5.70 -8.29
N ASN A 163 3.97 6.76 -8.81
CA ASN A 163 5.43 6.85 -8.97
C ASN A 163 6.04 7.93 -8.06
N TYR A 164 6.44 7.59 -6.83
CA TYR A 164 6.86 8.57 -5.83
C TYR A 164 7.92 8.02 -4.87
N VAL A 165 8.45 8.89 -4.02
CA VAL A 165 9.49 8.55 -3.04
C VAL A 165 9.19 9.18 -1.69
N LEU A 166 9.23 8.40 -0.62
CA LEU A 166 9.01 8.88 0.74
C LEU A 166 10.31 8.87 1.55
N PRO A 167 10.67 9.98 2.21
CA PRO A 167 11.80 10.02 3.13
C PRO A 167 11.45 9.31 4.45
N VAL A 168 12.43 8.60 5.01
CA VAL A 168 12.39 8.10 6.38
C VAL A 168 13.41 8.88 7.20
N TYR A 169 12.95 9.51 8.28
CA TYR A 169 13.77 10.38 9.11
C TYR A 169 14.55 9.62 10.18
N SER A 170 15.71 10.17 10.54
CA SER A 170 16.63 9.61 11.53
C SER A 170 16.02 9.56 12.94
N SER A 171 16.42 8.56 13.73
CA SER A 171 16.11 8.49 15.16
C SER A 171 16.76 9.62 15.96
N LYS A 172 17.91 10.13 15.50
CA LYS A 172 18.76 11.11 16.21
C LYS A 172 18.47 12.55 15.82
N ASP A 173 18.11 12.78 14.57
CA ASP A 173 17.79 14.11 14.03
C ASP A 173 16.52 14.04 13.18
N PRO A 174 15.38 14.57 13.66
CA PRO A 174 14.11 14.47 12.95
C PRO A 174 14.05 15.32 11.67
N SER A 175 15.04 16.17 11.41
CA SER A 175 15.19 16.94 10.16
C SER A 175 16.00 16.20 9.10
N ARG A 176 16.77 15.18 9.49
CA ARG A 176 17.66 14.43 8.60
C ARG A 176 16.98 13.18 8.06
N VAL A 177 17.06 12.99 6.74
CA VAL A 177 16.66 11.73 6.09
C VAL A 177 17.74 10.67 6.31
N ALA A 178 17.32 9.46 6.67
CA ALA A 178 18.18 8.30 6.90
C ALA A 178 18.06 7.23 5.80
N MET A 179 16.90 7.13 5.15
CA MET A 179 16.67 6.25 4.00
C MET A 179 15.51 6.75 3.14
N ASN A 180 15.35 6.20 1.94
CA ASN A 180 14.23 6.51 1.03
C ASN A 180 13.41 5.26 0.70
N LEU A 181 12.09 5.38 0.60
CA LEU A 181 11.20 4.33 0.13
C LEU A 181 10.65 4.74 -1.24
N TRP A 182 10.94 3.94 -2.27
CA TRP A 182 10.48 4.17 -3.64
C TRP A 182 9.25 3.34 -3.95
N PHE A 183 8.29 3.97 -4.60
CA PHE A 183 7.01 3.38 -4.99
C PHE A 183 6.85 3.57 -6.49
N PHE A 184 6.63 2.46 -7.19
CA PHE A 184 6.48 2.49 -8.64
C PHE A 184 5.14 1.90 -9.04
N ASP A 185 4.59 2.46 -10.10
CA ASP A 185 3.41 1.94 -10.74
C ASP A 185 3.83 1.11 -11.96
N SER A 186 3.73 -0.21 -11.79
CA SER A 186 4.05 -1.22 -12.79
C SER A 186 2.95 -1.40 -13.84
N GLY A 187 1.89 -0.60 -13.83
CA GLY A 187 0.80 -0.64 -14.81
C GLY A 187 -0.22 -1.76 -14.57
N ASN A 188 -0.99 -2.04 -15.62
CA ASN A 188 -2.03 -3.08 -15.63
C ASN A 188 -1.69 -4.15 -16.69
N ARG A 189 -1.97 -3.85 -17.95
CA ARG A 189 -1.57 -4.63 -19.12
C ARG A 189 -0.92 -3.74 -20.17
N GLY A 190 -0.05 -4.34 -20.96
CA GLY A 190 0.74 -3.68 -21.98
C GLY A 190 1.90 -2.89 -21.41
N CYS A 191 2.75 -2.42 -22.31
CA CYS A 191 3.92 -1.63 -21.96
C CYS A 191 4.21 -0.63 -23.07
N MET A 192 4.45 0.63 -22.74
CA MET A 192 4.71 1.71 -23.71
C MET A 192 3.57 1.88 -24.72
N GLY A 193 2.32 1.83 -24.23
CA GLY A 193 1.12 1.96 -25.06
C GLY A 193 0.79 0.76 -25.95
N ASP A 194 1.57 -0.34 -25.89
CA ASP A 194 1.27 -1.57 -26.62
C ASP A 194 0.60 -2.61 -25.69
N PRO A 195 -0.71 -2.86 -25.84
CA PRO A 195 -1.46 -3.79 -25.00
C PRO A 195 -1.09 -5.26 -25.24
N SER A 196 -0.37 -5.59 -26.32
CA SER A 196 0.05 -6.97 -26.61
C SER A 196 1.27 -7.42 -25.79
N LYS A 197 1.92 -6.50 -25.08
CA LYS A 197 3.13 -6.77 -24.29
C LYS A 197 2.85 -7.31 -22.89
N GLY A 198 1.77 -8.08 -22.76
CA GLY A 198 1.45 -8.85 -21.56
C GLY A 198 1.08 -8.01 -20.34
N PHE A 199 1.55 -8.40 -19.16
CA PHE A 199 1.41 -7.64 -17.93
C PHE A 199 2.20 -6.33 -17.99
N GLY A 200 1.71 -5.34 -17.23
CA GLY A 200 2.26 -4.00 -17.15
C GLY A 200 3.78 -3.93 -16.91
N CYS A 201 4.39 -2.81 -17.27
CA CYS A 201 5.79 -2.52 -16.98
C CYS A 201 5.96 -1.16 -16.31
N ILE A 202 7.09 -0.96 -15.62
CA ILE A 202 7.58 0.37 -15.28
C ILE A 202 8.18 0.97 -16.55
N GLU A 203 7.49 1.93 -17.15
CA GLU A 203 7.88 2.43 -18.47
C GLU A 203 9.24 3.17 -18.45
N PRO A 204 10.01 3.15 -19.55
CA PRO A 204 11.34 3.77 -19.60
C PRO A 204 11.40 5.23 -19.11
N PRO A 205 10.41 6.10 -19.38
CA PRO A 205 10.42 7.46 -18.82
C PRO A 205 10.34 7.52 -17.29
N VAL A 206 9.70 6.54 -16.65
CA VAL A 206 9.69 6.39 -15.19
C VAL A 206 11.04 5.90 -14.68
N VAL A 207 11.70 5.00 -15.42
CA VAL A 207 13.08 4.57 -15.11
C VAL A 207 14.05 5.75 -15.15
N GLU A 208 13.94 6.60 -16.19
CA GLU A 208 14.76 7.82 -16.31
C GLU A 208 14.41 8.87 -15.24
N TRP A 209 13.14 9.00 -14.87
CA TRP A 209 12.73 9.81 -13.74
C TRP A 209 13.38 9.34 -12.45
N TYR A 210 13.39 8.03 -12.18
CA TYR A 210 14.07 7.46 -11.01
C TYR A 210 15.56 7.80 -11.02
N ARG A 211 16.25 7.60 -12.15
CA ARG A 211 17.68 7.91 -12.27
C ARG A 211 17.97 9.37 -11.91
N ARG A 212 17.23 10.32 -12.49
CA ARG A 212 17.40 11.76 -12.18
C ARG A 212 17.05 12.07 -10.73
N ARG A 213 15.89 11.60 -10.25
CA ARG A 213 15.43 11.93 -8.90
C ARG A 213 16.36 11.34 -7.83
N SER A 214 16.94 10.16 -8.08
CA SER A 214 17.96 9.58 -7.20
C SER A 214 19.22 10.45 -7.12
N ASP A 215 19.68 11.05 -8.22
CA ASP A 215 20.84 11.96 -8.20
C ASP A 215 20.53 13.30 -7.53
N GLU A 216 19.30 13.79 -7.67
CA GLU A 216 18.81 14.98 -6.96
C GLU A 216 18.78 14.73 -5.45
N LEU A 217 18.20 13.60 -5.02
CA LEU A 217 18.14 13.22 -3.61
C LEU A 217 19.52 13.05 -2.99
N GLU A 218 20.48 12.46 -3.70
CA GLU A 218 21.86 12.35 -3.20
C GLU A 218 22.47 13.73 -2.90
N LYS A 219 22.22 14.72 -3.77
CA LYS A 219 22.68 16.10 -3.56
C LYS A 219 21.94 16.78 -2.41
N GLU A 220 20.61 16.63 -2.35
CA GLU A 220 19.76 17.19 -1.29
C GLU A 220 20.09 16.62 0.09
N GLN A 221 20.41 15.33 0.16
CA GLN A 221 20.64 14.58 1.40
C GLN A 221 22.14 14.53 1.79
N GLY A 222 23.02 15.02 0.92
CA GLY A 222 24.48 15.06 1.12
C GLY A 222 25.17 13.70 1.05
N ALA A 223 24.44 12.63 0.74
CA ALA A 223 24.94 11.28 0.59
C ALA A 223 23.93 10.41 -0.16
N ARG A 224 24.42 9.33 -0.78
CA ARG A 224 23.56 8.30 -1.34
C ARG A 224 23.05 7.38 -0.22
N LEU A 225 21.86 7.69 0.30
CA LEU A 225 21.25 6.96 1.41
C LEU A 225 20.69 5.60 0.98
N PRO A 226 20.64 4.59 1.88
CA PRO A 226 19.95 3.34 1.63
C PRO A 226 18.51 3.55 1.19
N ALA A 227 18.00 2.67 0.35
CA ALA A 227 16.65 2.74 -0.17
C ALA A 227 16.02 1.37 -0.37
N MET A 228 14.70 1.32 -0.40
CA MET A 228 13.92 0.13 -0.77
C MET A 228 12.87 0.49 -1.82
N ALA A 229 12.53 -0.44 -2.69
CA ALA A 229 11.55 -0.25 -3.76
C ALA A 229 10.34 -1.18 -3.60
N PHE A 230 9.16 -0.68 -3.97
CA PHE A 230 7.90 -1.40 -3.90
C PHE A 230 7.10 -1.16 -5.19
N PHE A 231 6.59 -2.24 -5.80
CA PHE A 231 5.63 -2.18 -6.90
C PHE A 231 4.89 -3.50 -7.05
N HIS A 232 3.90 -3.60 -7.93
CA HIS A 232 3.01 -4.76 -7.95
C HIS A 232 3.52 -5.92 -8.84
N ILE A 233 3.72 -5.67 -10.13
CA ILE A 233 4.05 -6.69 -11.13
C ILE A 233 5.56 -6.96 -11.12
N PRO A 234 6.01 -8.21 -10.97
CA PRO A 234 7.43 -8.55 -10.90
C PRO A 234 8.14 -8.25 -12.24
N PRO A 235 9.35 -7.70 -12.23
CA PRO A 235 10.18 -7.64 -13.44
C PRO A 235 10.76 -9.03 -13.76
N GLN A 236 11.37 -9.18 -14.94
CA GLN A 236 11.84 -10.48 -15.42
C GLN A 236 12.94 -11.10 -14.53
N GLU A 237 13.66 -10.26 -13.79
CA GLU A 237 14.73 -10.66 -12.88
C GLU A 237 14.23 -11.50 -11.69
N PHE A 238 12.93 -11.50 -11.37
CA PHE A 238 12.39 -12.45 -10.39
C PHE A 238 12.34 -13.89 -10.93
N MET A 239 12.07 -14.04 -12.23
CA MET A 239 12.18 -15.33 -12.90
C MET A 239 13.65 -15.75 -12.97
N GLU A 240 14.53 -14.89 -13.47
CA GLU A 240 15.97 -15.19 -13.56
C GLU A 240 16.60 -15.50 -12.19
N GLY A 241 16.25 -14.72 -11.18
CA GLY A 241 16.70 -14.90 -9.80
C GLY A 241 16.33 -16.28 -9.27
N TRP A 242 15.09 -16.71 -9.50
CA TRP A 242 14.67 -18.04 -9.08
C TRP A 242 15.43 -19.16 -9.79
N GLU A 243 15.71 -19.03 -11.08
CA GLU A 243 16.35 -20.08 -11.87
C GLU A 243 17.87 -20.17 -11.67
N HIS A 244 18.52 -19.07 -11.26
CA HIS A 244 19.98 -18.96 -11.30
C HIS A 244 20.65 -18.61 -9.97
N TYR A 245 19.88 -18.33 -8.91
CA TYR A 245 20.41 -17.94 -7.61
C TYR A 245 19.77 -18.75 -6.48
N ASN A 246 20.36 -18.68 -5.29
CA ASN A 246 19.77 -19.28 -4.10
C ASN A 246 18.53 -18.50 -3.69
N THR A 247 17.43 -19.22 -3.49
CA THR A 247 16.14 -18.66 -3.08
C THR A 247 15.62 -19.29 -1.81
N THR A 248 14.84 -18.51 -1.07
CA THR A 248 14.10 -18.97 0.11
C THR A 248 12.62 -18.72 -0.08
N GLY A 249 11.77 -19.54 0.54
CA GLY A 249 10.32 -19.42 0.44
C GLY A 249 9.71 -20.16 -0.75
N HIS A 250 8.48 -19.80 -1.09
CA HIS A 250 7.62 -20.59 -1.96
C HIS A 250 7.51 -19.95 -3.34
N LYS A 251 7.75 -20.75 -4.39
CA LYS A 251 7.34 -20.45 -5.77
C LYS A 251 6.37 -21.52 -6.25
N MET A 252 5.10 -21.24 -6.07
CA MET A 252 4.02 -22.20 -6.31
C MET A 252 3.35 -21.98 -7.67
N GLN A 253 3.74 -20.93 -8.40
CA GLN A 253 3.37 -20.71 -9.79
C GLN A 253 4.52 -20.15 -10.63
N VAL A 254 4.33 -20.15 -11.95
CA VAL A 254 5.23 -19.43 -12.87
C VAL A 254 5.17 -17.93 -12.56
N THR A 255 6.31 -17.25 -12.65
CA THR A 255 6.41 -15.82 -12.43
C THR A 255 5.70 -15.09 -13.56
N SER A 256 4.65 -14.36 -13.22
CA SER A 256 3.85 -13.56 -14.16
C SER A 256 4.45 -12.16 -14.26
N CYS A 257 5.63 -12.09 -14.85
CA CYS A 257 6.40 -10.85 -14.93
C CYS A 257 5.95 -9.89 -16.02
N SER A 258 6.45 -8.65 -15.93
CA SER A 258 6.38 -7.66 -17.00
C SER A 258 6.86 -8.25 -18.32
N GLY A 259 6.05 -8.12 -19.38
CA GLY A 259 6.38 -8.68 -20.70
C GLY A 259 7.59 -8.03 -21.37
N VAL A 260 8.01 -6.86 -20.88
CA VAL A 260 9.20 -6.14 -21.34
C VAL A 260 10.12 -5.87 -20.16
N ASN A 261 11.40 -6.23 -20.30
CA ASN A 261 12.43 -5.70 -19.42
C ASN A 261 12.77 -4.26 -19.83
N THR A 262 12.38 -3.29 -19.00
CA THR A 262 12.63 -1.86 -19.22
C THR A 262 13.91 -1.36 -18.57
N GLY A 263 14.66 -2.24 -17.89
CA GLY A 263 15.92 -1.91 -17.23
C GLY A 263 15.75 -1.27 -15.84
N ILE A 264 14.60 -1.43 -15.19
CA ILE A 264 14.38 -0.88 -13.83
C ILE A 264 15.30 -1.53 -12.79
N VAL A 265 15.52 -2.85 -12.85
CA VAL A 265 16.44 -3.53 -11.92
C VAL A 265 17.88 -3.13 -12.19
N ASP A 266 18.28 -3.02 -13.47
CA ASP A 266 19.59 -2.48 -13.83
C ASP A 266 19.79 -1.05 -13.31
N ALA A 267 18.76 -0.20 -13.37
CA ALA A 267 18.82 1.15 -12.81
C ALA A 267 19.03 1.13 -11.27
N PHE A 268 18.41 0.19 -10.55
CA PHE A 268 18.65 0.01 -9.12
C PHE A 268 20.09 -0.42 -8.84
N LEU A 269 20.61 -1.40 -9.59
CA LEU A 269 21.98 -1.89 -9.46
C LEU A 269 23.01 -0.80 -9.82
N GLU A 270 22.73 0.00 -10.86
CA GLU A 270 23.57 1.13 -11.29
C GLU A 270 23.67 2.22 -10.22
N LYS A 271 22.56 2.57 -9.56
CA LYS A 271 22.57 3.52 -8.44
C LYS A 271 23.15 2.90 -7.17
N GLY A 272 22.97 1.60 -6.95
CA GLY A 272 23.66 0.83 -5.91
C GLY A 272 23.23 1.10 -4.47
N ASN A 273 22.17 1.88 -4.25
CA ASN A 273 21.66 2.19 -2.90
C ASN A 273 20.25 1.64 -2.62
N VAL A 274 19.53 1.18 -3.65
CA VAL A 274 18.32 0.37 -3.44
C VAL A 274 18.78 -1.02 -3.02
N VAL A 275 18.60 -1.36 -1.75
CA VAL A 275 19.07 -2.62 -1.16
C VAL A 275 18.06 -3.74 -1.28
N ALA A 276 16.77 -3.40 -1.45
CA ALA A 276 15.71 -4.38 -1.53
C ALA A 276 14.55 -3.91 -2.44
N LEU A 277 13.92 -4.87 -3.09
CA LEU A 277 12.76 -4.71 -3.96
C LEU A 277 11.65 -5.69 -3.56
N PHE A 278 10.44 -5.19 -3.35
CA PHE A 278 9.28 -5.97 -2.94
C PHE A 278 8.13 -5.89 -3.94
N VAL A 279 7.55 -7.05 -4.27
CA VAL A 279 6.46 -7.19 -5.25
C VAL A 279 5.29 -8.04 -4.75
N GLY A 280 4.18 -8.05 -5.50
CA GLY A 280 2.96 -8.82 -5.24
C GLY A 280 2.59 -9.70 -6.43
N HIS A 281 1.33 -9.67 -6.86
CA HIS A 281 0.79 -10.18 -8.13
C HIS A 281 0.67 -11.71 -8.25
N ASP A 282 1.78 -12.43 -8.02
CA ASP A 282 1.77 -13.89 -8.07
C ASP A 282 1.36 -14.47 -6.71
N HIS A 283 0.06 -14.63 -6.49
CA HIS A 283 -0.52 -14.91 -5.17
C HIS A 283 0.15 -16.01 -4.33
N PRO A 284 0.56 -17.17 -4.89
CA PRO A 284 1.08 -18.27 -4.11
C PRO A 284 2.62 -18.23 -4.05
N ASN A 285 3.25 -17.20 -4.63
CA ASN A 285 4.67 -16.93 -4.50
C ASN A 285 4.90 -16.00 -3.31
N ASP A 286 5.88 -16.34 -2.48
CA ASP A 286 6.37 -15.47 -1.39
C ASP A 286 7.90 -15.54 -1.26
N PHE A 287 8.57 -16.05 -2.30
CA PHE A 287 10.00 -16.29 -2.23
C PHE A 287 10.79 -14.99 -2.21
N SER A 288 12.05 -15.12 -1.80
CA SER A 288 13.06 -14.08 -1.93
C SER A 288 14.36 -14.62 -2.52
N VAL A 289 15.14 -13.72 -3.10
CA VAL A 289 16.41 -14.00 -3.75
C VAL A 289 17.37 -12.82 -3.57
N ASP A 290 18.65 -13.08 -3.36
CA ASP A 290 19.69 -12.09 -3.56
C ASP A 290 20.13 -12.13 -5.04
N TYR A 291 19.69 -11.13 -5.80
CA TYR A 291 20.02 -11.00 -7.21
C TYR A 291 21.07 -9.91 -7.38
N ARG A 292 22.34 -10.33 -7.52
CA ARG A 292 23.49 -9.44 -7.74
C ARG A 292 23.64 -8.36 -6.65
N GLY A 293 23.30 -8.68 -5.39
CA GLY A 293 23.35 -7.76 -4.25
C GLY A 293 22.06 -6.95 -4.02
N LEU A 294 21.03 -7.14 -4.86
CA LEU A 294 19.68 -6.60 -4.64
C LEU A 294 18.80 -7.71 -4.05
N TYR A 295 18.31 -7.51 -2.82
CA TYR A 295 17.37 -8.44 -2.21
C TYR A 295 15.97 -8.26 -2.83
N MET A 296 15.49 -9.23 -3.61
CA MET A 296 14.18 -9.19 -4.24
C MET A 296 13.22 -10.17 -3.54
N ALA A 297 11.99 -9.76 -3.24
CA ALA A 297 11.04 -10.64 -2.56
C ALA A 297 9.57 -10.40 -2.93
N TYR A 298 8.80 -11.47 -3.05
CA TYR A 298 7.34 -11.41 -3.07
C TYR A 298 6.77 -11.19 -1.67
N GLY A 299 5.68 -10.44 -1.57
CA GLY A 299 4.84 -10.42 -0.39
C GLY A 299 4.02 -11.70 -0.24
N ARG A 300 3.63 -12.07 0.98
CA ARG A 300 2.64 -13.13 1.21
C ARG A 300 1.25 -12.55 0.94
N LYS A 301 0.44 -13.22 0.10
CA LYS A 301 -0.97 -12.85 -0.11
C LYS A 301 -1.71 -12.66 1.22
N SER A 302 -2.32 -11.49 1.39
CA SER A 302 -2.93 -11.08 2.66
C SER A 302 -4.45 -11.31 2.73
N GLY A 303 -5.14 -11.41 1.59
CA GLY A 303 -6.60 -11.51 1.57
C GLY A 303 -7.14 -12.76 0.88
N TYR A 304 -8.44 -12.96 1.05
CA TYR A 304 -9.16 -14.17 0.65
C TYR A 304 -9.86 -14.07 -0.71
N GLY A 305 -9.96 -12.87 -1.28
CA GLY A 305 -10.48 -12.69 -2.64
C GLY A 305 -9.48 -13.09 -3.73
N GLY A 306 -9.97 -13.20 -4.95
CA GLY A 306 -9.21 -13.70 -6.10
C GLY A 306 -8.83 -15.18 -5.95
N TYR A 307 -7.92 -15.67 -6.81
CA TYR A 307 -7.48 -17.06 -6.71
C TYR A 307 -6.62 -17.26 -5.43
N GLY A 308 -6.80 -18.41 -4.79
CA GLY A 308 -6.18 -18.69 -3.49
C GLY A 308 -4.74 -19.21 -3.59
N ILE A 309 -4.09 -19.28 -2.43
CA ILE A 309 -2.85 -20.04 -2.21
C ILE A 309 -3.18 -21.47 -1.75
N PRO A 310 -2.27 -22.44 -1.87
CA PRO A 310 -2.48 -23.79 -1.35
C PRO A 310 -2.92 -23.80 0.11
N ARG A 311 -3.89 -24.66 0.47
CA ARG A 311 -4.56 -24.64 1.79
C ARG A 311 -3.62 -24.80 3.00
N TRP A 312 -2.44 -25.39 2.79
CA TRP A 312 -1.43 -25.58 3.84
C TRP A 312 -0.52 -24.36 4.04
N ILE A 313 -0.51 -23.41 3.10
CA ILE A 313 0.17 -22.12 3.25
C ILE A 313 -0.83 -21.14 3.85
N ARG A 314 -0.51 -20.62 5.03
CA ARG A 314 -1.33 -19.60 5.71
C ARG A 314 -1.16 -18.25 5.05
N LYS A 315 -2.23 -17.47 4.97
CA LYS A 315 -2.13 -16.07 4.54
C LYS A 315 -1.44 -15.25 5.62
N GLY A 316 -1.04 -14.04 5.26
CA GLY A 316 -0.31 -13.18 6.16
C GLY A 316 0.21 -11.93 5.48
N ALA A 317 1.26 -11.38 6.07
CA ALA A 317 1.96 -10.21 5.54
C ALA A 317 3.47 -10.42 5.68
N ARG A 318 4.24 -9.83 4.76
CA ARG A 318 5.69 -9.76 4.92
C ARG A 318 6.02 -8.61 5.85
N VAL A 319 6.92 -8.84 6.80
CA VAL A 319 7.42 -7.83 7.73
C VAL A 319 8.88 -7.55 7.43
N LEU A 320 9.25 -6.27 7.44
CA LEU A 320 10.60 -5.77 7.35
C LEU A 320 10.95 -5.12 8.69
N LYS A 321 12.04 -5.54 9.32
CA LYS A 321 12.60 -4.89 10.50
C LYS A 321 13.93 -4.27 10.12
N LEU A 322 13.99 -2.95 10.18
CA LEU A 322 15.13 -2.16 9.78
C LEU A 322 15.84 -1.60 11.00
N LYS A 323 17.16 -1.48 10.93
CA LYS A 323 18.00 -0.76 11.89
C LYS A 323 18.72 0.37 11.18
N GLU A 324 18.77 1.54 11.81
CA GLU A 324 19.34 2.75 11.20
C GLU A 324 20.88 2.69 11.10
N GLN A 325 21.57 2.26 12.16
CA GLN A 325 23.03 2.32 12.25
C GLN A 325 23.64 1.14 13.05
N PRO A 326 24.52 0.32 12.45
CA PRO A 326 24.75 0.24 11.00
C PRO A 326 23.45 -0.14 10.29
N PHE A 327 23.24 0.39 9.08
CA PHE A 327 22.03 0.07 8.32
C PHE A 327 21.97 -1.44 8.07
N SER A 328 20.85 -2.05 8.43
CA SER A 328 20.57 -3.46 8.16
C SER A 328 19.07 -3.68 8.17
N PHE A 329 18.62 -4.76 7.53
CA PHE A 329 17.23 -5.19 7.65
C PHE A 329 17.14 -6.72 7.69
N GLU A 330 16.07 -7.21 8.31
CA GLU A 330 15.65 -8.60 8.28
C GLU A 330 14.18 -8.67 7.84
N THR A 331 13.77 -9.80 7.27
CA THR A 331 12.38 -10.01 6.87
C THR A 331 11.89 -11.41 7.20
N TYR A 332 10.59 -11.51 7.49
CA TYR A 332 9.87 -12.75 7.77
C TYR A 332 8.40 -12.57 7.37
N ILE A 333 7.64 -13.67 7.38
CA ILE A 333 6.19 -13.64 7.20
C ILE A 333 5.50 -13.68 8.55
N SER A 334 4.59 -12.74 8.80
CA SER A 334 3.63 -12.81 9.89
C SER A 334 2.36 -13.44 9.38
N ARG A 335 1.97 -14.59 9.95
CA ARG A 335 0.82 -15.37 9.49
C ARG A 335 -0.45 -15.03 10.25
N GLU A 336 -1.58 -15.25 9.59
CA GLU A 336 -2.93 -15.07 10.13
C GLU A 336 -3.27 -15.97 11.33
N ASP A 337 -2.41 -16.94 11.68
CA ASP A 337 -2.55 -17.83 12.83
C ASP A 337 -1.60 -17.53 13.99
N GLY A 338 -0.98 -16.34 14.00
CA GLY A 338 -0.16 -15.89 15.12
C GLY A 338 1.32 -16.26 15.01
N VAL A 339 1.72 -16.99 13.96
CA VAL A 339 3.08 -17.53 13.81
C VAL A 339 3.93 -16.61 12.94
N ARG A 340 5.18 -16.40 13.36
CA ARG A 340 6.23 -15.81 12.51
C ARG A 340 6.97 -16.93 11.79
N GLU A 341 7.02 -16.82 10.48
CA GLU A 341 7.67 -17.78 9.58
C GLU A 341 8.89 -17.12 8.96
N VAL A 342 10.08 -17.59 9.32
CA VAL A 342 11.32 -17.26 8.61
C VAL A 342 11.42 -18.25 7.46
N LEU A 343 11.42 -17.71 6.23
CA LEU A 343 11.49 -18.54 5.03
C LEU A 343 12.87 -19.19 4.97
N VAL A 344 12.88 -20.49 4.68
CA VAL A 344 14.10 -21.29 4.50
C VAL A 344 14.25 -21.66 3.02
N ASP A 345 15.42 -22.18 2.66
CA ASP A 345 15.69 -22.70 1.32
C ASP A 345 14.62 -23.73 0.95
N MET A 346 13.96 -23.49 -0.18
CA MET A 346 12.86 -24.33 -0.64
C MET A 346 12.92 -24.51 -2.15
N HIS A 347 13.01 -25.77 -2.57
CA HIS A 347 13.15 -26.15 -3.98
C HIS A 347 11.86 -26.70 -4.60
N TRP A 348 10.69 -26.39 -4.04
CA TRP A 348 9.44 -26.87 -4.64
C TRP A 348 9.01 -25.94 -5.77
N THR A 349 9.09 -26.44 -7.00
CA THR A 349 8.64 -25.75 -8.22
C THR A 349 7.73 -26.65 -9.05
N ASN A 350 6.96 -26.01 -9.93
CA ASN A 350 6.27 -26.68 -11.05
C ASN A 350 7.17 -26.79 -12.30
N GLY A 351 8.51 -26.83 -12.14
CA GLY A 351 9.49 -26.86 -13.23
C GLY A 351 10.31 -25.58 -13.39
N THR A 352 11.26 -25.61 -14.33
CA THR A 352 12.11 -24.46 -14.72
C THR A 352 11.35 -23.50 -15.64
N GLN A 353 11.51 -22.20 -15.43
CA GLN A 353 10.89 -21.15 -16.26
C GLN A 353 11.95 -20.38 -17.06
N SER A 354 11.98 -20.58 -18.38
CA SER A 354 12.92 -19.86 -19.28
C SER A 354 12.29 -18.65 -19.99
N VAL A 355 10.97 -18.47 -19.87
CA VAL A 355 10.22 -17.39 -20.51
C VAL A 355 9.25 -16.79 -19.50
N CYS A 356 9.17 -15.46 -19.50
CA CYS A 356 8.24 -14.72 -18.68
C CYS A 356 6.79 -15.12 -19.00
N ASN A 357 5.98 -15.42 -17.98
CA ASN A 357 4.55 -15.61 -18.19
C ASN A 357 3.88 -14.23 -18.26
N ALA A 358 3.98 -13.58 -19.43
CA ALA A 358 3.48 -12.22 -19.60
C ALA A 358 1.93 -12.14 -19.63
N GLY A 359 1.20 -13.24 -19.45
CA GLY A 359 -0.27 -13.25 -19.38
C GLY A 359 -0.98 -13.51 -20.70
#